data_AF-A0A7L4ZKS9-F1
#
_entry.id   AF-A0A7L4ZKS9-F1
#
_cell.length_a   1.000
_cell.length_b   1.000
_cell.length_c   1.000
_cell.angle_alpha   90.00
_cell.angle_beta   90.00
_cell.angle_gamma   90.00
#
_symmetry.space_group_name_H-M   'P 1'
#
loop_
_entity.id
_entity.type
_entity.pdbx_description
1 polymer ?
#
loop_
_entity_poly.entity_id
_entity_poly.type
_entity_poly.pdbx_seq_one_letter_code
_entity_poly.pdbx_strand_id
1 'polypeptide(L)'
;MFKTISICISFLFFASANSQETVDPYKDQKANAKNFPSNLKKSDQLIWCIDAEKKKGKWVVILEISKEEIKELQEKLVLLGFISRIEKTQESILDINTMNAIICFEKEQGKIYECCGIIGISKGMKSRIEKAFQKRKRVQKKN
;
A
#
# COMPACT_ATOMS: atom_id res chain seq x y z
N MET A 1 -63.95 24.06 24.59
CA MET A 1 -62.73 24.83 24.95
C MET A 1 -61.55 24.21 24.23
N PHE A 2 -61.18 24.78 23.09
CA PHE A 2 -60.01 24.37 22.33
C PHE A 2 -58.77 25.05 22.90
N LYS A 3 -57.74 24.28 23.27
CA LYS A 3 -56.38 24.78 23.48
C LYS A 3 -55.47 24.17 22.44
N THR A 4 -55.26 24.96 21.39
CA THR A 4 -54.19 24.88 20.41
C THR A 4 -52.86 24.99 21.13
N ILE A 5 -51.95 24.04 20.97
CA ILE A 5 -50.52 24.24 21.24
C ILE A 5 -49.77 23.79 19.99
N SER A 6 -49.50 24.80 19.16
CA SER A 6 -48.61 24.79 18.01
C SER A 6 -47.18 24.64 18.51
N ILE A 7 -46.58 23.46 18.32
CA ILE A 7 -45.14 23.28 18.53
C ILE A 7 -44.48 23.58 17.20
N CYS A 8 -44.02 24.82 17.06
CA CYS A 8 -43.17 25.26 15.97
C CYS A 8 -41.86 24.49 16.02
N ILE A 9 -41.68 23.58 15.06
CA ILE A 9 -40.40 22.94 14.76
C ILE A 9 -39.53 24.01 14.10
N SER A 10 -38.79 24.75 14.91
CA SER A 10 -37.67 25.56 14.44
C SER A 10 -36.46 24.64 14.25
N PHE A 11 -36.37 24.04 13.06
CA PHE A 11 -35.10 23.55 12.51
C PHE A 11 -34.17 24.76 12.36
N LEU A 12 -33.50 25.13 13.45
CA LEU A 12 -32.28 25.92 13.36
C LEU A 12 -31.21 24.99 12.80
N PHE A 13 -31.06 25.10 11.48
CA PHE A 13 -29.93 24.61 10.72
C PHE A 13 -28.65 24.94 11.48
N PHE A 14 -27.99 23.89 11.97
CA PHE A 14 -26.63 23.90 12.47
C PHE A 14 -25.72 24.29 11.30
N ALA A 15 -25.51 25.58 11.08
CA ALA A 15 -24.37 26.06 10.31
C ALA A 15 -23.13 26.01 11.22
N SER A 16 -22.75 24.79 11.63
CA SER A 16 -21.35 24.56 11.99
C SER A 16 -20.59 24.69 10.69
N ALA A 17 -19.94 25.83 10.52
CA ALA A 17 -18.86 25.99 9.58
C ALA A 17 -17.79 24.95 9.93
N ASN A 18 -17.96 23.72 9.45
CA ASN A 18 -16.87 22.78 9.31
C ASN A 18 -15.93 23.40 8.29
N SER A 19 -15.03 24.24 8.79
CA SER A 19 -13.70 24.32 8.22
C SER A 19 -13.29 22.88 7.98
N GLN A 20 -13.06 22.53 6.72
CA GLN A 20 -12.24 21.38 6.40
C GLN A 20 -10.87 21.66 7.04
N GLU A 21 -10.74 21.38 8.33
CA GLU A 21 -9.46 21.05 8.90
C GLU A 21 -8.98 19.90 8.03
N THR A 22 -8.04 20.20 7.15
CA THR A 22 -7.26 19.19 6.46
C THR A 22 -6.50 18.47 7.57
N VAL A 23 -7.14 17.48 8.17
CA VAL A 23 -6.50 16.57 9.11
C VAL A 23 -5.41 15.89 8.28
N ASP A 24 -4.18 16.35 8.47
CA ASP A 24 -3.01 15.72 7.89
C ASP A 24 -3.05 14.26 8.35
N PRO A 25 -3.30 13.28 7.46
CA PRO A 25 -3.49 11.88 7.85
C PRO A 25 -2.22 11.27 8.47
N TYR A 26 -1.13 12.04 8.49
CA TYR A 26 0.16 11.68 9.02
C TYR A 26 0.52 12.38 10.34
N LYS A 27 -0.37 13.19 10.92
CA LYS A 27 -0.11 13.97 12.14
C LYS A 27 0.39 13.10 13.30
N ASP A 28 -0.17 11.90 13.44
CA ASP A 28 0.21 10.93 14.49
C ASP A 28 1.44 10.07 14.11
N GLN A 29 1.74 9.94 12.81
CA GLN A 29 2.87 9.15 12.29
C GLN A 29 4.20 9.93 12.29
N LYS A 30 4.14 11.25 12.45
CA LYS A 30 5.30 12.16 12.53
C LYS A 30 6.12 12.00 13.82
N ALA A 31 5.68 11.22 14.81
CA ALA A 31 6.46 10.97 16.02
C ALA A 31 7.79 10.23 15.76
N ASN A 32 7.93 9.52 14.63
CA ASN A 32 9.18 8.90 14.16
C ASN A 32 9.84 9.71 13.01
N ALA A 33 9.96 11.03 13.21
CA ALA A 33 10.27 12.04 12.19
C ALA A 33 11.59 11.89 11.41
N LYS A 34 12.58 11.14 11.89
CA LYS A 34 13.93 11.13 11.26
C LYS A 34 13.96 10.58 9.84
N ASN A 35 12.99 9.74 9.44
CA ASN A 35 12.94 9.09 8.12
C ASN A 35 11.60 9.31 7.38
N PHE A 36 10.84 10.35 7.73
CA PHE A 36 9.55 10.63 7.09
C PHE A 36 9.77 11.31 5.73
N PRO A 37 9.16 10.84 4.63
CA PRO A 37 9.34 11.45 3.32
C PRO A 37 8.73 12.85 3.27
N SER A 38 9.51 13.84 2.81
CA SER A 38 9.10 15.25 2.78
C SER A 38 8.18 15.62 1.61
N ASN A 39 8.14 14.79 0.55
CA ASN A 39 7.41 15.06 -0.69
C ASN A 39 6.22 14.11 -0.88
N LEU A 40 5.26 14.15 0.05
CA LEU A 40 4.05 13.33 -0.01
C LEU A 40 2.93 14.04 -0.76
N LYS A 41 2.22 13.30 -1.61
CA LYS A 41 0.92 13.70 -2.14
C LYS A 41 -0.17 13.26 -1.16
N LYS A 42 -1.32 13.96 -1.19
CA LYS A 42 -2.48 13.64 -0.33
C LYS A 42 -3.01 12.21 -0.53
N SER A 43 -2.78 11.61 -1.70
CA SER A 43 -3.22 10.25 -2.06
C SER A 43 -2.17 9.17 -1.80
N ASP A 44 -0.96 9.53 -1.40
CA ASP A 44 0.08 8.54 -1.14
C ASP A 44 -0.33 7.70 0.07
N GLN A 45 0.02 6.41 0.09
CA GLN A 45 -0.12 5.56 1.27
C GLN A 45 1.28 5.26 1.83
N LEU A 46 1.44 5.35 3.15
CA LEU A 46 2.69 5.03 3.82
C LEU A 46 2.63 3.70 4.55
N ILE A 47 3.70 2.92 4.43
CA ILE A 47 3.89 1.69 5.19
C ILE A 47 5.26 1.73 5.87
N TRP A 48 5.31 1.30 7.12
CA TRP A 48 6.56 1.15 7.85
C TRP A 48 7.28 -0.13 7.40
N CYS A 49 8.52 0.03 6.96
CA CYS A 49 9.38 -1.06 6.51
C CYS A 49 10.59 -1.16 7.41
N ILE A 50 10.83 -2.36 7.95
CA ILE A 50 12.00 -2.69 8.76
C ILE A 50 12.99 -3.47 7.90
N ASP A 51 14.21 -2.95 7.84
CA ASP A 51 15.35 -3.65 7.28
C ASP A 51 15.94 -4.59 8.33
N ALA A 52 15.76 -5.91 8.16
CA ALA A 52 16.15 -6.91 9.16
C ALA A 52 17.67 -6.94 9.39
N GLU A 53 18.47 -6.73 8.35
CA GLU A 53 19.93 -6.72 8.45
C GLU A 53 20.43 -5.50 9.23
N LYS A 54 19.84 -4.34 8.97
CA LYS A 54 20.29 -3.06 9.53
C LYS A 54 19.57 -2.71 10.83
N LYS A 55 18.54 -3.46 11.21
CA LYS A 55 17.61 -3.18 12.32
C LYS A 55 17.11 -1.73 12.30
N LYS A 56 16.92 -1.16 11.12
CA LYS A 56 16.47 0.22 10.91
C LYS A 56 15.16 0.21 10.14
N GLY A 57 14.19 0.95 10.68
CA GLY A 57 12.92 1.18 10.03
C GLY A 57 12.89 2.46 9.19
N LYS A 58 12.09 2.46 8.14
CA LYS A 58 11.82 3.62 7.31
C LYS A 58 10.40 3.60 6.79
N TRP A 59 9.83 4.78 6.63
CA TRP A 59 8.57 4.94 5.91
C TRP A 59 8.80 4.73 4.42
N VAL A 60 7.92 3.94 3.82
CA VAL A 60 7.94 3.64 2.39
C VAL A 60 6.62 4.09 1.80
N VAL A 61 6.71 4.86 0.71
CA VAL A 61 5.56 5.28 -0.07
C VAL A 61 5.11 4.11 -0.95
N ILE A 62 3.85 3.75 -0.81
CA ILE A 62 3.12 2.81 -1.66
C ILE A 62 2.45 3.62 -2.76
N LEU A 63 2.66 3.16 -3.98
CA LEU A 63 2.08 3.74 -5.17
C LEU A 63 0.94 2.84 -5.63
N GLU A 64 -0.12 3.48 -6.08
CA GLU A 64 -1.10 2.82 -6.93
C GLU A 64 -0.41 2.36 -8.23
N ILE A 65 -0.81 1.19 -8.70
CA ILE A 65 -0.15 0.51 -9.82
C ILE A 65 -1.20 0.27 -10.91
N SER A 66 -0.81 0.39 -12.18
CA SER A 66 -1.73 0.15 -13.29
C SER A 66 -2.04 -1.34 -13.46
N LYS A 67 -3.15 -1.67 -14.11
CA LYS A 67 -3.55 -3.07 -14.40
C LYS A 67 -2.47 -3.83 -15.18
N GLU A 68 -1.84 -3.18 -16.15
CA GLU A 68 -0.76 -3.71 -16.96
C GLU A 68 0.48 -4.01 -16.11
N GLU A 69 0.82 -3.09 -15.19
CA GLU A 69 1.93 -3.29 -14.26
C GLU A 69 1.67 -4.45 -13.30
N ILE A 70 0.42 -4.64 -12.85
CA ILE A 70 0.02 -5.80 -12.04
C ILE A 70 0.28 -7.08 -12.82
N LYS A 71 -0.16 -7.15 -14.08
CA LYS A 71 0.00 -8.34 -14.92
C LYS A 71 1.48 -8.71 -15.08
N GLU A 72 2.33 -7.74 -15.44
CA GLU A 72 3.77 -7.97 -15.56
C GLU A 72 4.39 -8.43 -14.23
N LEU A 73 3.98 -7.84 -13.12
CA LEU A 73 4.47 -8.19 -11.80
C LEU A 73 4.09 -9.63 -11.43
N GLN A 74 2.84 -10.00 -11.66
CA GLN A 74 2.33 -11.35 -11.42
C GLN A 74 3.09 -12.39 -12.26
N GLU A 75 3.41 -12.10 -13.53
CA GLU A 75 4.23 -12.98 -14.37
C GLU A 75 5.65 -13.16 -13.82
N LYS A 76 6.27 -12.08 -13.35
CA LYS A 76 7.60 -12.12 -12.72
C LYS A 76 7.58 -12.96 -11.43
N LEU A 77 6.57 -12.78 -10.59
CA LEU A 77 6.41 -13.56 -9.35
C LEU A 77 6.21 -15.05 -9.62
N VAL A 78 5.46 -15.41 -10.67
CA VAL A 78 5.36 -16.82 -11.13
C VAL A 78 6.72 -17.38 -11.51
N LEU A 79 7.47 -16.64 -12.34
CA LEU A 79 8.78 -17.10 -12.80
C LEU A 79 9.82 -17.18 -11.67
N LEU A 80 9.67 -16.35 -10.64
CA LEU A 80 10.46 -16.42 -9.42
C LEU A 80 10.03 -17.55 -8.49
N GLY A 81 8.81 -18.08 -8.64
CA GLY A 81 8.27 -19.19 -7.86
C GLY A 81 7.53 -18.79 -6.58
N PHE A 82 7.12 -17.52 -6.45
CA PHE A 82 6.41 -17.02 -5.26
C PHE A 82 4.90 -17.17 -5.32
N ILE A 83 4.37 -17.37 -6.53
CA ILE A 83 2.96 -17.65 -6.76
C ILE A 83 2.86 -18.64 -7.91
N SER A 84 1.94 -19.59 -7.83
CA SER A 84 1.68 -20.48 -8.96
C SER A 84 0.80 -19.80 -10.02
N ARG A 85 0.79 -20.33 -11.25
CA ARG A 85 -0.12 -19.83 -12.30
C ARG A 85 -1.59 -20.05 -11.96
N ILE A 86 -1.89 -21.05 -11.12
CA ILE A 86 -3.25 -21.46 -10.76
C ILE A 86 -3.77 -20.62 -9.59
N GLU A 87 -2.89 -20.18 -8.70
CA GLU A 87 -3.22 -19.28 -7.58
C GLU A 87 -3.47 -17.82 -8.01
N LYS A 88 -3.20 -17.47 -9.27
CA LYS A 88 -3.65 -16.20 -9.83
C LYS A 88 -5.17 -16.25 -9.95
N THR A 89 -5.87 -15.68 -8.97
CA THR A 89 -7.33 -15.69 -8.96
C THR A 89 -7.87 -14.83 -10.10
N GLN A 90 -7.21 -13.71 -10.39
CA GLN A 90 -7.58 -12.76 -11.44
C GLN A 90 -6.33 -12.09 -12.03
N GLU A 91 -6.23 -12.09 -13.37
CA GLU A 91 -5.19 -11.31 -14.06
C GLU A 91 -5.42 -9.81 -13.87
N SER A 92 -4.33 -9.06 -13.75
CA SER A 92 -4.34 -7.59 -13.73
C SER A 92 -5.05 -6.98 -12.50
N ILE A 93 -5.31 -7.78 -11.46
CA ILE A 93 -5.87 -7.34 -10.18
C ILE A 93 -4.90 -7.75 -9.08
N LEU A 94 -4.60 -6.82 -8.16
CA LEU A 94 -3.74 -7.06 -7.03
C LEU A 94 -4.52 -7.84 -5.97
N ASP A 95 -4.65 -9.14 -6.19
CA ASP A 95 -5.34 -10.05 -5.29
C ASP A 95 -4.49 -10.37 -4.05
N ILE A 96 -5.13 -10.98 -3.04
CA ILE A 96 -4.50 -11.32 -1.76
C ILE A 96 -3.30 -12.24 -1.97
N ASN A 97 -3.39 -13.18 -2.92
CA ASN A 97 -2.28 -14.09 -3.23
C ASN A 97 -1.08 -13.34 -3.80
N THR A 98 -1.31 -12.40 -4.74
CA THR A 98 -0.25 -11.56 -5.28
C THR A 98 0.37 -10.67 -4.20
N MET A 99 -0.44 -10.06 -3.33
CA MET A 99 0.04 -9.27 -2.20
C MET A 99 0.92 -10.11 -1.26
N ASN A 100 0.46 -11.29 -0.87
CA ASN A 100 1.19 -12.20 0.00
C ASN A 100 2.49 -12.66 -0.65
N ALA A 101 2.48 -12.98 -1.95
CA ALA A 101 3.67 -13.36 -2.69
C ALA A 101 4.73 -12.23 -2.70
N ILE A 102 4.31 -10.97 -2.84
CA ILE A 102 5.20 -9.80 -2.75
C ILE A 102 5.80 -9.69 -1.34
N ILE A 103 4.97 -9.81 -0.29
CA ILE A 103 5.44 -9.72 1.10
C ILE A 103 6.42 -10.86 1.41
N CYS A 104 6.12 -12.09 0.99
CA CYS A 104 7.00 -13.25 1.14
C CYS A 104 8.34 -13.03 0.43
N PHE A 105 8.32 -12.58 -0.83
CA PHE A 105 9.53 -12.22 -1.57
C PHE A 105 10.37 -11.18 -0.82
N GLU A 106 9.74 -10.11 -0.37
CA GLU A 106 10.41 -9.04 0.35
C GLU A 106 11.02 -9.51 1.68
N LYS A 107 10.30 -10.38 2.40
CA LYS A 107 10.79 -11.00 3.63
C LYS A 107 12.03 -11.85 3.38
N GLU A 108 12.07 -12.61 2.29
CA GLU A 108 13.28 -13.34 1.87
C GLU A 108 14.45 -12.41 1.51
N GLN A 109 14.16 -11.18 1.07
CA GLN A 109 15.17 -10.13 0.87
C GLN A 109 15.48 -9.32 2.15
N GLY A 110 15.03 -9.79 3.32
CA GLY A 110 15.28 -9.15 4.61
C GLY A 110 14.49 -7.85 4.84
N LYS A 111 13.39 -7.63 4.11
CA LYS A 111 12.49 -6.48 4.30
C LYS A 111 11.18 -6.94 4.93
N ILE A 112 10.88 -6.41 6.10
CA ILE A 112 9.66 -6.73 6.85
C ILE A 112 8.76 -5.50 6.79
N TYR A 113 7.48 -5.71 6.46
CA TYR A 113 6.49 -4.64 6.34
C TYR A 113 5.42 -4.85 7.42
N GLU A 114 5.21 -3.84 8.24
CA GLU A 114 4.14 -3.85 9.24
C GLU A 114 2.84 -3.40 8.56
N CYS A 115 2.10 -4.36 7.99
CA CYS A 115 0.83 -4.12 7.34
C CYS A 115 -0.07 -5.36 7.37
N CYS A 116 -1.38 -5.16 7.44
CA CYS A 116 -2.38 -6.23 7.32
C CYS A 116 -2.77 -6.52 5.85
N GLY A 117 -2.12 -5.84 4.89
CA GLY A 117 -2.38 -5.91 3.46
C GLY A 117 -1.78 -4.68 2.76
N ILE A 118 -1.36 -4.83 1.50
CA ILE A 118 -0.72 -3.74 0.73
C ILE A 118 -1.55 -3.46 -0.52
N ILE A 119 -2.27 -2.34 -0.56
CA ILE A 119 -3.06 -1.93 -1.72
C ILE A 119 -2.17 -1.14 -2.69
N GLY A 120 -1.08 -1.76 -3.14
CA GLY A 120 -0.14 -1.15 -4.09
C GLY A 120 1.28 -1.69 -3.98
N ILE A 121 2.24 -1.00 -4.60
CA ILE A 121 3.66 -1.36 -4.49
C ILE A 121 4.54 -0.13 -4.31
N SER A 122 5.65 -0.28 -3.60
CA SER A 122 6.70 0.75 -3.61
C SER A 122 7.64 0.60 -4.80
N LYS A 123 8.25 1.70 -5.25
CA LYS A 123 9.33 1.66 -6.27
C LYS A 123 10.47 0.71 -5.88
N GLY A 124 10.77 0.65 -4.58
CA GLY A 124 11.82 -0.22 -4.05
C GLY A 124 11.50 -1.71 -4.21
N MET A 125 10.26 -2.10 -3.91
CA MET A 125 9.79 -3.48 -4.08
C MET A 125 9.83 -3.88 -5.57
N LYS A 126 9.26 -3.05 -6.45
CA LYS A 126 9.27 -3.28 -7.91
C LYS A 126 10.69 -3.48 -8.43
N SER A 127 11.65 -2.63 -8.02
CA SER A 127 13.04 -2.74 -8.43
C SER A 127 13.72 -4.04 -7.97
N ARG A 128 13.44 -4.52 -6.75
CA ARG A 128 14.00 -5.78 -6.24
C ARG A 128 13.45 -6.99 -6.99
N ILE A 129 12.14 -7.03 -7.21
CA ILE A 129 11.49 -8.10 -7.99
C ILE A 129 12.08 -8.13 -9.40
N GLU A 130 12.22 -6.98 -10.05
CA GLU A 130 12.83 -6.89 -11.39
C GLU A 130 14.28 -7.42 -11.41
N LYS A 131 15.10 -7.02 -10.43
CA LYS A 131 16.49 -7.51 -10.33
C LYS A 131 16.54 -9.02 -10.13
N ALA A 132 15.70 -9.57 -9.25
CA ALA A 132 15.61 -11.01 -9.02
C ALA A 132 15.17 -11.74 -10.29
N PHE A 133 14.18 -11.20 -10.99
CA PHE A 133 13.67 -11.73 -12.25
C PHE A 133 14.77 -11.81 -13.33
N GLN A 134 15.49 -10.70 -13.55
CA GLN A 134 16.59 -10.64 -14.51
C GLN A 134 17.71 -11.62 -14.15
N LYS A 135 18.02 -11.78 -12.85
CA LYS A 135 19.01 -12.77 -12.38
C LYS A 135 18.57 -14.18 -12.74
N ARG A 136 17.32 -14.56 -12.48
CA ARG A 136 16.80 -15.90 -12.76
C ARG A 136 16.73 -16.19 -14.26
N LYS A 137 16.31 -15.23 -15.07
CA LYS A 137 16.29 -15.34 -16.54
C LYS A 137 17.69 -15.58 -17.12
N ARG A 138 18.72 -14.91 -16.58
CA ARG A 138 20.11 -15.11 -17.00
C ARG A 138 20.63 -16.52 -16.67
N VAL A 139 20.23 -17.10 -15.54
CA VAL A 139 20.59 -18.47 -15.17
C VAL A 139 19.94 -19.47 -16.12
N GLN A 140 18.65 -19.30 -16.42
CA GLN A 140 17.94 -20.18 -17.36
C GLN A 140 18.50 -20.12 -18.78
N LYS A 141 19.03 -18.98 -19.24
CA LYS A 141 19.65 -18.88 -20.57
C LYS A 141 21.02 -19.59 -20.67
N LYS A 142 21.66 -19.88 -19.53
CA LYS A 142 22.97 -20.53 -19.47
C LYS A 142 22.88 -22.05 -19.32
N ASN A 143 21.70 -22.57 -18.95
CA ASN A 143 21.39 -23.99 -18.87
C ASN A 143 20.64 -24.43 -20.13
#